data_AF-A0A2Z6N7A9-F1
#
_entry.id   AF-A0A2Z6N7A9-F1
#
_cell.length_a   1.000
_cell.length_b   1.000
_cell.length_c   1.000
_cell.angle_alpha   90.00
_cell.angle_beta   90.00
_cell.angle_gamma   90.00
#
_symmetry.space_group_name_H-M   'P 1'
#
loop_
_entity.id
_entity.type
_entity.pdbx_description
1 polymer ?
#
loop_
_entity_poly.entity_id
_entity_poly.type
_entity_poly.pdbx_seq_one_letter_code
_entity_poly.pdbx_strand_id
1 'polypeptide(L)' 'MASAVDAAGNPIPTSAVLMASSKHIGLRCHSENLEFLKCKKKDQNPEKCLDKGRDVTRCVLGL' A
#
# COMPACT_ATOMS: atom_id res chain seq x y z
N MET A 1 11.06 21.33 -5.61
CA MET A 1 10.39 20.04 -5.88
C MET A 1 10.32 19.26 -4.58
N ALA A 2 9.18 18.64 -4.25
CA ALA A 2 9.10 17.76 -3.09
C ALA A 2 9.93 16.49 -3.35
N SER A 3 10.72 16.05 -2.38
CA SER A 3 11.52 14.82 -2.49
C SER A 3 10.62 13.59 -2.44
N ALA A 4 10.95 12.55 -3.22
CA ALA A 4 10.25 11.26 -3.20
C ALA A 4 10.76 10.32 -2.10
N VAL A 5 11.89 10.66 -1.48
CA VAL A 5 12.55 9.88 -0.42
C VAL A 5 12.84 10.75 0.80
N ASP A 6 12.86 10.15 1.98
CA ASP A 6 13.25 10.79 3.22
C ASP A 6 14.78 10.93 3.36
N ALA A 7 15.25 11.52 4.46
CA ALA A 7 16.67 11.71 4.71
C ALA A 7 17.47 10.40 4.88
N ALA A 8 16.79 9.29 5.16
CA ALA A 8 17.38 7.95 5.26
C ALA A 8 17.26 7.16 3.93
N GLY A 9 16.66 7.75 2.89
CA GLY A 9 16.47 7.12 1.59
C GLY A 9 15.22 6.25 1.48
N ASN A 10 14.34 6.23 2.48
CA ASN A 10 13.09 5.45 2.40
C ASN A 10 12.06 6.18 1.52
N PRO A 11 11.22 5.45 0.76
CA PRO A 11 10.18 6.07 -0.04
C PRO A 11 9.14 6.78 0.83
N ILE A 12 8.83 8.04 0.48
CA ILE A 12 7.74 8.79 1.13
C ILE A 12 6.45 8.51 0.35
N PRO A 13 5.42 7.87 0.97
CA PRO A 13 4.17 7.53 0.30
C PRO A 13 3.24 8.75 0.17
N THR A 14 3.73 9.83 -0.44
CA THR A 14 2.89 10.97 -0.83
C THR A 14 1.89 10.53 -1.90
N SER A 15 0.77 11.25 -2.01
CA SER A 15 -0.24 10.97 -3.03
C SER A 15 0.33 10.99 -4.46
N ALA A 16 1.28 11.89 -4.74
CA ALA A 16 1.97 11.97 -6.02
C ALA A 16 2.80 10.72 -6.33
N VAL A 17 3.60 10.24 -5.36
CA VAL A 17 4.42 9.03 -5.51
C VAL A 17 3.55 7.78 -5.67
N LEU A 18 2.47 7.67 -4.88
CA LEU A 18 1.52 6.56 -4.98
C LEU A 18 0.79 6.53 -6.32
N MET A 19 0.37 7.70 -6.83
CA MET A 19 -0.33 7.78 -8.11
C MET A 19 0.60 7.46 -9.27
N ALA A 20 1.84 7.97 -9.26
CA ALA A 20 2.87 7.64 -10.25
C ALA A 20 3.20 6.12 -10.26
N SER A 21 3.23 5.50 -9.08
CA SER A 21 3.57 4.08 -8.92
C SER A 21 2.38 3.13 -9.04
N SER A 22 1.15 3.66 -9.18
CA SER A 22 -0.10 2.90 -9.07
C SER A 22 -0.19 1.70 -10.02
N LYS A 23 0.31 1.83 -11.25
CA LYS A 23 0.34 0.73 -12.23
C LYS A 23 1.28 -0.40 -11.79
N HIS A 24 2.45 -0.07 -11.25
CA HIS A 24 3.40 -1.04 -10.73
C HIS A 24 2.86 -1.73 -9.47
N ILE A 25 2.31 -0.95 -8.53
CA ILE A 25 1.65 -1.45 -7.32
C ILE A 25 0.51 -2.41 -7.69
N GLY A 26 -0.32 -2.04 -8.66
CA GLY A 26 -1.46 -2.83 -9.09
C GLY A 26 -1.10 -4.19 -9.69
N LEU A 27 0.08 -4.32 -10.30
CA LEU A 27 0.58 -5.58 -10.84
C LEU A 27 1.32 -6.41 -9.79
N ARG A 28 2.14 -5.77 -8.96
CA ARG A 28 3.06 -6.47 -8.04
C ARG A 28 2.42 -6.83 -6.70
N CYS A 29 1.51 -6.00 -6.19
CA CYS A 29 0.84 -6.20 -4.91
C CYS A 29 -0.66 -6.53 -5.10
N HIS A 30 -1.02 -7.13 -6.24
CA HIS A 30 -2.42 -7.39 -6.58
C HIS A 30 -3.10 -8.30 -5.57
N SER A 31 -2.43 -9.39 -5.18
CA SER A 31 -2.92 -10.39 -4.22
C SER A 31 -3.27 -9.79 -2.87
N GLU A 32 -2.33 -9.05 -2.29
CA GLU A 32 -2.42 -8.41 -0.98
C GLU A 32 -3.56 -7.40 -0.97
N ASN A 33 -3.62 -6.56 -2.02
CA ASN A 33 -4.68 -5.56 -2.20
C ASN A 33 -6.06 -6.22 -2.28
N LEU A 34 -6.18 -7.30 -3.05
CA LEU A 34 -7.44 -8.00 -3.25
C LEU A 34 -7.89 -8.73 -1.97
N GLU A 35 -6.98 -9.31 -1.19
CA GLU A 35 -7.29 -9.87 0.12
C GLU A 35 -7.76 -8.81 1.12
N PHE A 36 -7.11 -7.65 1.16
CA PHE A 36 -7.53 -6.54 2.01
C PHE A 36 -8.93 -6.04 1.65
N LEU A 37 -9.23 -5.88 0.36
CA LEU A 37 -10.55 -5.48 -0.13
C LEU A 37 -11.63 -6.53 0.19
N LYS A 38 -11.33 -7.83 0.04
CA LYS A 38 -12.24 -8.92 0.44
C LYS A 38 -12.52 -8.89 1.94
N CYS A 39 -11.50 -8.65 2.76
CA CYS A 39 -11.65 -8.53 4.21
C CYS A 39 -12.62 -7.38 4.56
N LYS A 40 -12.38 -6.18 4.03
CA LYS A 40 -13.25 -5.01 4.25
C LYS A 40 -14.68 -5.19 3.73
N LYS A 41 -14.86 -5.98 2.68
CA LYS A 41 -16.20 -6.30 2.13
C LYS A 41 -16.97 -7.27 3.04
N LYS A 42 -16.27 -8.17 3.74
CA LYS A 42 -16.86 -9.14 4.65
C LYS A 42 -17.25 -8.51 5.99
N ASP A 43 -16.37 -7.68 6.54
CA ASP A 43 -16.54 -7.01 7.83
C ASP A 43 -16.02 -5.57 7.73
N GLN A 44 -16.85 -4.60 8.11
CA GLN A 44 -16.48 -3.19 8.07
C GLN A 44 -15.67 -2.75 9.30
N ASN A 45 -15.48 -3.62 10.30
CA ASN A 45 -14.63 -3.34 11.44
C ASN A 45 -13.17 -3.19 10.98
N PRO A 46 -12.54 -2.01 11.17
CA PRO A 46 -11.18 -1.76 10.72
C PRO A 46 -10.12 -2.63 11.41
N GLU A 47 -10.35 -3.07 12.65
CA GLU A 47 -9.39 -3.88 13.41
C GLU A 47 -9.21 -5.28 12.84
N LYS A 48 -10.29 -5.85 12.26
CA LYS A 48 -10.30 -7.21 11.73
C LYS A 48 -9.44 -7.39 10.47
N CYS A 49 -9.12 -6.29 9.79
CA CYS A 49 -8.34 -6.31 8.54
C CYS A 49 -6.94 -5.69 8.70
N LEU A 50 -6.49 -5.40 9.92
CA LEU A 50 -5.20 -4.75 10.17
C LEU A 50 -4.02 -5.57 9.64
N ASP A 51 -4.04 -6.89 9.81
CA ASP A 51 -2.95 -7.75 9.33
C ASP A 51 -2.83 -7.69 7.81
N LYS A 52 -3.96 -7.75 7.09
CA LYS A 52 -3.99 -7.58 5.63
C LYS A 52 -3.58 -6.18 5.18
N GLY A 53 -3.93 -5.15 5.96
CA GLY A 53 -3.47 -3.78 5.70
C GLY A 53 -1.96 -3.61 5.87
N ARG A 54 -1.36 -4.30 6.85
CA ARG A 54 0.10 -4.34 7.05
C ARG A 54 0.78 -5.06 5.90
N ASP A 55 0.22 -6.15 5.41
CA ASP A 55 0.76 -6.89 4.26
C ASP A 55 0.75 -6.05 2.97
N VAL A 56 -0.36 -5.34 2.71
CA VAL A 56 -0.44 -4.37 1.59
C VAL A 56 0.63 -3.30 1.72
N THR A 57 0.74 -2.67 2.90
CA THR A 57 1.71 -1.59 3.12
C THR A 57 3.16 -2.09 2.99
N ARG A 58 3.45 -3.29 3.50
CA ARG A 58 4.76 -3.92 3.38
C ARG A 58 5.12 -4.19 1.92
N CYS A 59 4.17 -4.70 1.12
CA CYS A 59 4.40 -4.93 -0.30
C CYS A 59 4.67 -3.61 -1.04
N VAL A 60 3.85 -2.58 -0.80
CA VAL A 60 3.96 -1.28 -1.49
C VAL A 60 5.26 -0.55 -1.16
N LEU A 61 5.69 -0.54 0.12
CA LEU A 61 6.93 0.11 0.53
C LEU A 61 8.20 -0.71 0.24
N GLY A 62 8.04 -1.99 -0.12
CA GLY A 62 9.13 -2.87 -0.52
C GLY A 62 9.38 -2.96 -2.03
N LEU A 63 8.62 -2.20 -2.84
CA LEU A 63 8.87 -2.04 -4.28
C LEU A 63 10.07 -1.14 -4.55
#